data_AF-A0A7C2DF78-F1
#
_entry.id   AF-A0A7C2DF78-F1
#
_cell.length_a   1.000
_cell.length_b   1.000
_cell.length_c   1.000
_cell.angle_alpha   90.00
_cell.angle_beta   90.00
_cell.angle_gamma   90.00
#
_symmetry.space_group_name_H-M   'P 1'
#
loop_
_entity.id
_entity.type
_entity.pdbx_description
1 polymer ?
#
loop_
_entity_poly.entity_id
_entity_poly.type
_entity_poly.pdbx_seq_one_letter_code
_entity_poly.pdbx_strand_id
1 'polypeptide(L)'
;MRVQMDASGGTPTIGRHSHARPPRWRAWLWNQLRTWHWVSSAVSLAGMLLFAFTGITLNHAGALKAKPRLKMTDGTAPRGVVDALASPDQKKQAEAAAWFRSALDFDFGRAQKERQGMEILASLPRPGGDRWVTVDLVSGTFHMEDTDRGWIALLNDLHKGRNTCRAWFLFLDVL
;
A
#
# COMPACT_ATOMS: atom_id res chain seq x y z
N MET A 1 -53.32 58.28 -28.96
CA MET A 1 -52.68 59.61 -29.01
C MET A 1 -53.12 60.40 -27.78
N ARG A 2 -52.37 60.31 -26.69
CA ARG A 2 -52.41 61.28 -25.57
C ARG A 2 -50.96 61.43 -25.14
N VAL A 3 -50.33 62.46 -25.70
CA VAL A 3 -48.97 62.86 -25.39
C VAL A 3 -49.04 63.62 -24.07
N GLN A 4 -48.43 63.08 -23.02
CA GLN A 4 -48.14 63.84 -21.82
C GLN A 4 -46.65 64.21 -21.91
N MET A 5 -46.40 65.45 -22.30
CA MET A 5 -45.06 66.07 -22.30
C MET A 5 -44.73 66.41 -20.85
N ASP A 6 -43.84 65.62 -20.24
CA ASP A 6 -42.97 66.11 -19.18
C ASP A 6 -41.78 66.79 -19.85
N ALA A 7 -41.69 68.11 -19.65
CA ALA A 7 -40.56 68.93 -20.00
C ALA A 7 -39.53 68.87 -18.86
N SER A 8 -38.75 67.80 -18.82
CA SER A 8 -37.49 67.76 -18.09
C SER A 8 -36.54 66.82 -18.81
N GLY A 9 -35.38 67.33 -19.22
CA GLY A 9 -34.40 66.59 -19.99
C GLY A 9 -33.92 65.36 -19.23
N GLY A 10 -34.25 64.18 -19.74
CA GLY A 10 -33.80 62.90 -19.20
C GLY A 10 -33.57 61.93 -20.34
N THR A 11 -32.30 61.59 -20.61
CA THR A 11 -31.89 60.52 -21.52
C THR A 11 -32.64 59.21 -21.21
N PRO A 12 -33.10 58.44 -22.21
CA PRO A 12 -33.70 57.14 -21.97
C PRO A 12 -32.64 56.20 -21.37
N THR A 13 -32.72 55.94 -20.07
CA THR A 13 -31.85 54.97 -19.40
C THR A 13 -32.30 53.57 -19.79
N ILE A 14 -31.57 52.95 -20.72
CA ILE A 14 -31.66 51.51 -20.98
C ILE A 14 -31.31 50.81 -19.67
N GLY A 15 -32.30 50.22 -19.02
CA GLY A 15 -32.10 49.40 -17.83
C GLY A 15 -31.17 48.24 -18.18
N ARG A 16 -29.91 48.32 -17.75
CA ARG A 16 -28.99 47.19 -17.83
C ARG A 16 -29.58 46.09 -16.95
N HIS A 17 -30.03 45.00 -17.56
CA HIS A 17 -30.26 43.77 -16.83
C HIS A 17 -28.96 43.39 -16.14
N SER A 18 -28.91 43.62 -14.82
CA SER A 18 -27.82 43.19 -13.97
C SER A 18 -27.86 41.67 -13.93
N HIS A 19 -27.10 41.01 -14.79
CA HIS A 19 -26.80 39.60 -14.64
C HIS A 19 -26.20 39.42 -13.25
N ALA A 20 -27.00 38.88 -12.33
CA ALA A 20 -26.55 38.55 -10.99
C ALA A 20 -25.31 37.67 -11.11
N ARG A 21 -24.16 38.16 -10.63
CA ARG A 21 -22.92 37.41 -10.68
C ARG A 21 -23.14 36.10 -9.91
N PRO A 22 -22.83 34.92 -10.50
CA PRO A 22 -23.04 33.66 -9.81
C PRO A 22 -22.26 33.70 -8.49
N PRO A 23 -22.85 33.21 -7.39
CA PRO A 23 -22.24 33.31 -6.08
C PRO A 23 -20.89 32.59 -6.06
N ARG A 24 -19.89 33.21 -5.42
CA ARG A 24 -18.47 32.78 -5.46
C ARG A 24 -18.25 31.33 -5.00
N TRP A 25 -19.14 30.80 -4.15
CA TRP A 25 -19.11 29.40 -3.71
C TRP A 25 -19.40 28.41 -4.85
N ARG A 26 -20.25 28.77 -5.83
CA ARG A 26 -20.53 27.92 -7.00
C ARG A 26 -19.29 27.82 -7.87
N ALA A 27 -18.63 28.95 -8.16
CA ALA A 27 -17.40 28.96 -8.95
C ALA A 27 -16.26 28.18 -8.26
N TRP A 28 -16.15 28.30 -6.93
CA TRP A 28 -15.23 27.49 -6.12
C TRP A 28 -15.55 26.00 -6.19
N LEU A 29 -16.82 25.61 -6.02
CA LEU A 29 -17.27 24.22 -6.10
C LEU A 29 -16.99 23.62 -7.48
N TRP A 30 -17.27 24.37 -8.57
CA TRP A 30 -16.98 23.93 -9.94
C TRP A 30 -15.49 23.68 -10.16
N ASN A 31 -14.63 24.56 -9.64
CA ASN A 31 -13.18 24.34 -9.71
C ASN A 31 -12.78 23.10 -8.92
N GLN A 32 -13.33 22.90 -7.72
CA GLN A 32 -13.01 21.76 -6.88
C GLN A 32 -13.47 20.43 -7.49
N LEU A 33 -14.68 20.37 -8.04
CA LEU A 33 -15.21 19.19 -8.74
C LEU A 33 -14.35 18.84 -9.94
N ARG A 34 -13.97 19.83 -10.75
CA ARG A 34 -13.08 19.61 -11.89
C ARG A 34 -11.72 19.10 -11.43
N THR A 35 -11.10 19.71 -10.43
CA THR A 35 -9.81 19.25 -9.90
C THR A 35 -9.90 17.81 -9.40
N TRP A 36 -10.90 17.48 -8.56
CA TRP A 36 -11.08 16.11 -8.08
C TRP A 36 -11.37 15.13 -9.20
N HIS A 37 -12.15 15.52 -10.21
CA HIS A 37 -12.44 14.68 -11.37
C HIS A 37 -11.17 14.36 -12.16
N TRP A 38 -10.35 15.35 -12.49
CA TRP A 38 -9.11 15.12 -13.23
C TRP A 38 -8.11 14.29 -12.43
N VAL A 39 -8.00 14.53 -11.12
CA VAL A 39 -7.13 13.74 -10.24
C VAL A 39 -7.63 12.30 -10.14
N SER A 40 -8.92 12.07 -9.88
CA SER A 40 -9.47 10.71 -9.76
C SER A 40 -9.42 9.96 -11.08
N SER A 41 -9.71 10.61 -12.21
CA SER A 41 -9.58 10.00 -13.54
C SER A 41 -8.13 9.64 -13.86
N ALA A 42 -7.16 10.48 -13.52
CA ALA A 42 -5.75 10.17 -13.72
C ALA A 42 -5.29 8.98 -12.87
N VAL A 43 -5.71 8.93 -11.59
CA VAL A 43 -5.40 7.81 -10.69
C VAL A 43 -6.07 6.51 -11.17
N SER A 44 -7.35 6.56 -11.55
CA SER A 44 -8.07 5.40 -12.08
C SER A 44 -7.45 4.87 -13.37
N LEU A 45 -7.13 5.77 -14.31
CA LEU A 45 -6.46 5.40 -15.56
C LEU A 45 -5.09 4.77 -15.31
N ALA A 46 -4.28 5.35 -14.42
CA ALA A 46 -2.97 4.82 -14.08
C ALA A 46 -3.06 3.42 -13.44
N GLY A 47 -4.01 3.24 -12.51
CA GLY A 47 -4.26 1.93 -11.90
C GLY A 47 -4.73 0.89 -12.92
N MET A 48 -5.68 1.25 -13.80
CA MET A 48 -6.17 0.37 -14.86
C MET A 48 -5.06 -0.03 -15.83
N LEU A 49 -4.17 0.91 -16.21
CA LEU A 49 -3.00 0.61 -17.05
C LEU A 49 -2.02 -0.33 -16.35
N LEU A 50 -1.73 -0.10 -15.07
CA LEU A 50 -0.89 -1.00 -14.28
C LEU A 50 -1.49 -2.41 -14.22
N PHE A 51 -2.81 -2.50 -13.99
CA PHE A 51 -3.52 -3.77 -13.91
C PHE A 51 -3.52 -4.51 -15.25
N ALA A 52 -3.78 -3.80 -16.36
CA ALA A 52 -3.73 -4.35 -17.70
C ALA A 52 -2.33 -4.83 -18.08
N PHE A 53 -1.30 -4.02 -17.83
CA PHE A 53 0.08 -4.36 -18.17
C PHE A 53 0.59 -5.56 -17.37
N THR A 54 0.33 -5.58 -16.06
CA THR A 54 0.66 -6.71 -15.20
C THR A 54 -0.15 -7.95 -15.60
N GLY A 55 -1.43 -7.83 -15.92
CA GLY A 55 -2.26 -8.94 -16.41
C GLY A 55 -1.70 -9.59 -17.67
N ILE A 56 -1.32 -8.80 -18.69
CA ILE A 56 -0.70 -9.30 -19.92
C ILE A 56 0.63 -10.01 -19.62
N THR A 57 1.47 -9.39 -18.78
CA THR A 57 2.78 -9.92 -18.39
C THR A 57 2.63 -11.27 -17.68
N LEU A 58 1.68 -11.37 -16.76
CA LEU A 58 1.43 -12.59 -15.98
C LEU A 58 0.81 -13.71 -16.80
N ASN A 59 -0.02 -13.39 -17.79
CA ASN A 59 -0.55 -14.38 -18.74
C ASN A 59 0.58 -15.03 -19.56
N HIS A 60 1.71 -14.33 -19.73
CA HIS A 60 2.90 -14.82 -20.43
C HIS A 60 4.07 -15.16 -19.48
N ALA A 61 3.83 -15.30 -18.17
CA ALA A 61 4.88 -15.53 -17.18
C ALA A 61 5.72 -16.79 -17.46
N GLY A 62 5.15 -17.83 -18.08
CA GLY A 62 5.89 -19.04 -18.46
C GLY A 62 6.99 -18.81 -19.51
N ALA A 63 6.85 -17.78 -20.35
CA ALA A 63 7.87 -17.37 -21.32
C ALA A 63 8.98 -16.54 -20.67
N LEU A 64 8.69 -15.89 -19.55
CA LEU A 64 9.61 -15.04 -18.80
C LEU A 64 10.13 -15.83 -17.58
N LYS A 65 11.25 -16.55 -17.74
CA LYS A 65 11.81 -17.34 -16.63
C LYS A 65 12.57 -16.45 -15.63
N ALA A 66 11.94 -16.11 -14.50
CA ALA A 66 12.66 -15.65 -13.32
C ALA A 66 13.22 -16.87 -12.57
N LYS A 67 14.53 -16.90 -12.31
CA LYS A 67 15.15 -17.92 -11.46
C LYS A 67 15.04 -17.47 -10.01
N PRO A 68 14.43 -18.25 -9.11
CA PRO A 68 14.36 -17.89 -7.70
C PRO A 68 15.77 -17.86 -7.11
N ARG A 69 16.04 -16.88 -6.25
CA ARG A 69 17.27 -16.75 -5.48
C ARG A 69 16.98 -17.10 -4.04
N LEU A 70 17.67 -18.11 -3.53
CA LEU A 70 17.59 -18.53 -2.13
C LEU A 70 18.83 -18.06 -1.38
N LYS A 71 18.64 -17.41 -0.25
CA LYS A 71 19.71 -17.03 0.68
C LYS A 71 19.45 -17.68 2.01
N MET A 72 20.37 -18.55 2.43
CA MET A 72 20.37 -19.17 3.74
C MET A 72 21.26 -18.36 4.69
N THR A 73 20.86 -18.23 5.94
CA THR A 73 21.65 -17.57 6.98
C THR A 73 21.44 -18.30 8.30
N ASP A 74 22.53 -18.88 8.79
CA ASP A 74 22.55 -19.64 10.03
C ASP A 74 23.36 -18.91 11.08
N GLY A 75 23.03 -19.11 12.34
CA GLY A 75 23.78 -18.55 13.44
C GLY A 75 23.21 -18.93 14.79
N THR A 76 23.69 -18.25 15.83
CA THR A 76 23.23 -18.47 17.20
C THR A 76 22.79 -17.15 17.79
N ALA A 77 21.55 -17.09 18.26
CA ALA A 77 21.03 -15.94 18.98
C ALA A 77 21.56 -15.94 20.43
N PRO A 78 21.85 -14.76 21.01
CA PRO A 78 22.22 -14.65 22.42
C PRO A 78 21.15 -15.27 23.32
N ARG A 79 21.55 -15.92 24.42
CA ARG A 79 20.59 -16.62 25.29
C ARG A 79 19.49 -15.73 25.84
N GLY A 80 19.80 -14.51 26.23
CA GLY A 80 18.79 -13.55 26.65
C GLY A 80 17.72 -13.24 25.59
N VAL A 81 18.07 -13.30 24.29
CA VAL A 81 17.12 -13.12 23.18
C VAL A 81 16.23 -14.35 23.02
N VAL A 82 16.80 -15.54 23.11
CA VAL A 82 16.07 -16.82 22.99
C VAL A 82 15.10 -17.01 24.16
N ASP A 83 15.55 -16.74 25.38
CA ASP A 83 14.71 -16.81 26.59
C ASP A 83 13.57 -15.79 26.55
N ALA A 84 13.87 -14.58 26.06
CA ALA A 84 12.87 -13.53 25.87
C ALA A 84 11.85 -13.90 24.78
N LEU A 85 12.27 -14.57 23.71
CA LEU A 85 11.38 -15.08 22.66
C LEU A 85 10.47 -16.22 23.16
N ALA A 86 10.99 -17.09 24.02
CA ALA A 86 10.24 -18.19 24.62
C ALA A 86 9.30 -17.74 25.76
N SER A 87 9.51 -16.54 26.29
CA SER A 87 8.76 -15.96 27.40
C SER A 87 7.30 -15.73 27.04
N PRO A 88 6.34 -15.90 27.98
CA PRO A 88 4.96 -15.46 27.79
C PRO A 88 4.81 -13.93 27.81
N ASP A 89 5.82 -13.19 28.25
CA ASP A 89 5.79 -11.73 28.34
C ASP A 89 5.97 -11.08 26.96
N GLN A 90 4.93 -10.38 26.51
CA GLN A 90 4.90 -9.70 25.21
C GLN A 90 5.98 -8.61 25.07
N LYS A 91 6.40 -7.96 26.17
CA LYS A 91 7.48 -6.97 26.12
C LYS A 91 8.82 -7.63 25.84
N LYS A 92 9.12 -8.74 26.52
CA LYS A 92 10.33 -9.54 26.27
C LYS A 92 10.36 -10.09 24.85
N GLN A 93 9.22 -10.57 24.36
CA GLN A 93 9.12 -11.01 22.97
C GLN A 93 9.39 -9.87 21.97
N ALA A 94 8.94 -8.65 22.27
CA ALA A 94 9.21 -7.49 21.42
C ALA A 94 10.69 -7.09 21.43
N GLU A 95 11.38 -7.18 22.57
CA GLU A 95 12.83 -6.97 22.66
C GLU A 95 13.61 -8.03 21.86
N ALA A 96 13.22 -9.30 21.97
CA ALA A 96 13.80 -10.37 21.16
C ALA A 96 13.56 -10.12 19.66
N ALA A 97 12.33 -9.76 19.28
CA ALA A 97 11.98 -9.43 17.90
C ALA A 97 12.81 -8.25 17.36
N ALA A 98 13.11 -7.24 18.19
CA ALA A 98 13.96 -6.12 17.80
C ALA A 98 15.40 -6.55 17.49
N TRP A 99 15.94 -7.53 18.23
CA TRP A 99 17.25 -8.10 17.92
C TRP A 99 17.26 -8.83 16.58
N PHE A 100 16.26 -9.67 16.30
CA PHE A 100 16.15 -10.35 15.00
C PHE A 100 15.93 -9.37 13.85
N ARG A 101 15.22 -8.26 14.09
CA ARG A 101 15.06 -7.18 13.11
C ARG A 101 16.38 -6.49 12.81
N SER A 102 17.21 -6.20 13.83
CA SER A 102 18.50 -5.54 13.61
C SER A 102 19.56 -6.47 13.02
N ALA A 103 19.58 -7.74 13.44
CA ALA A 103 20.58 -8.71 13.02
C ALA A 103 20.28 -9.34 11.64
N LEU A 104 19.00 -9.64 11.36
CA LEU A 104 18.58 -10.42 10.20
C LEU A 104 17.60 -9.69 9.28
N ASP A 105 17.17 -8.48 9.63
CA ASP A 105 16.05 -7.79 8.96
C ASP A 105 14.77 -8.63 8.96
N PHE A 106 14.54 -9.40 10.03
CA PHE A 106 13.37 -10.25 10.19
C PHE A 106 12.44 -9.74 11.30
N ASP A 107 11.18 -9.44 10.95
CA ASP A 107 10.18 -8.87 11.85
C ASP A 107 9.25 -9.93 12.44
N PHE A 108 9.60 -10.46 13.61
CA PHE A 108 8.77 -11.40 14.38
C PHE A 108 7.41 -10.84 14.82
N GLY A 109 7.21 -9.51 14.76
CA GLY A 109 5.91 -8.89 15.06
C GLY A 109 4.91 -9.05 13.92
N ARG A 110 5.39 -9.17 12.68
CA ARG A 110 4.58 -9.37 11.47
C ARG A 110 4.53 -10.83 11.01
N ALA A 111 5.46 -11.65 11.48
CA ALA A 111 5.54 -13.06 11.11
C ALA A 111 4.41 -13.88 11.74
N GLN A 112 3.91 -14.85 10.98
CA GLN A 112 3.09 -15.92 11.52
C GLN A 112 4.00 -16.89 12.25
N LYS A 113 3.77 -17.05 13.55
CA LYS A 113 4.62 -17.85 14.43
C LYS A 113 3.90 -19.12 14.84
N GLU A 114 4.59 -20.23 14.71
CA GLU A 114 4.16 -21.54 15.17
C GLU A 114 5.25 -22.09 16.10
N ARG A 115 4.84 -22.62 17.26
CA ARG A 115 5.77 -23.20 18.22
C ARG A 115 5.56 -24.70 18.24
N GLN A 116 6.63 -25.44 17.97
CA GLN A 116 6.65 -26.90 18.02
C GLN A 116 7.61 -27.34 19.11
N GLY A 117 7.07 -27.60 20.31
CA GLY A 117 7.88 -27.94 21.49
C GLY A 117 8.91 -26.86 21.82
N MET A 118 10.19 -27.16 21.55
CA MET A 118 11.32 -26.27 21.78
C MET A 118 11.82 -25.55 20.53
N GLU A 119 11.06 -25.57 19.43
CA GLU A 119 11.36 -24.79 18.23
C GLU A 119 10.27 -23.75 17.96
N ILE A 120 10.68 -22.59 17.44
CA ILE A 120 9.78 -21.57 16.91
C ILE A 120 10.03 -21.44 15.43
N LEU A 121 8.98 -21.69 14.64
CA LEU A 121 8.94 -21.45 13.21
C LEU A 121 8.19 -20.14 12.98
N ALA A 122 8.85 -19.17 12.36
CA ALA A 122 8.26 -17.89 12.02
C ALA A 122 8.30 -17.71 10.50
N SER A 123 7.15 -17.60 9.87
CA SER A 123 7.03 -17.33 8.43
C SER A 123 6.58 -15.89 8.19
N LEU A 124 7.24 -15.23 7.25
CA LEU A 124 7.00 -13.84 6.86
C LEU A 124 6.92 -13.74 5.33
N PRO A 125 5.75 -14.04 4.74
CA PRO A 125 5.51 -13.86 3.31
C PRO A 125 5.64 -12.39 2.92
N ARG A 126 6.18 -12.11 1.72
CA ARG A 126 6.29 -10.76 1.16
C ARG A 126 5.93 -10.76 -0.32
N PRO A 127 5.58 -9.62 -0.93
CA PRO A 127 5.34 -9.59 -2.36
C PRO A 127 6.58 -10.04 -3.13
N GLY A 128 6.44 -11.06 -3.97
CA GLY A 128 7.53 -11.62 -4.78
C GLY A 128 8.50 -12.53 -4.04
N GLY A 129 8.22 -12.91 -2.78
CA GLY A 129 9.13 -13.72 -2.00
C GLY A 129 8.58 -14.15 -0.65
N ASP A 130 9.42 -14.80 0.14
CA ASP A 130 9.09 -15.23 1.49
C ASP A 130 10.35 -15.40 2.29
N ARG A 131 10.21 -15.16 3.59
CA ARG A 131 11.26 -15.38 4.56
C ARG A 131 10.71 -16.29 5.64
N TRP A 132 11.49 -17.25 6.09
CA TRP A 132 11.19 -17.97 7.31
C TRP A 132 12.42 -18.10 8.16
N VAL A 133 12.18 -18.17 9.47
CA VAL A 133 13.20 -18.39 10.49
C VAL A 133 12.72 -19.53 11.37
N THR A 134 13.58 -20.51 11.55
CA THR A 134 13.44 -21.54 12.59
C THR A 134 14.44 -21.23 13.69
N VAL A 135 13.97 -21.18 14.94
CA VAL A 135 14.82 -20.97 16.12
C VAL A 135 14.68 -22.16 17.07
N ASP A 136 15.78 -22.81 17.38
CA ASP A 136 15.86 -23.81 18.46
C ASP A 136 16.02 -23.07 19.80
N LEU A 137 15.08 -23.27 20.71
CA LEU A 137 15.07 -22.60 22.01
C LEU A 137 16.04 -23.22 23.02
N VAL A 138 16.53 -24.43 22.79
CA VAL A 138 17.52 -25.12 23.63
C VAL A 138 18.92 -24.67 23.29
N SER A 139 19.29 -24.79 22.01
CA SER A 139 20.63 -24.47 21.51
C SER A 139 20.77 -23.00 21.10
N GLY A 140 19.66 -22.28 20.92
CA GLY A 140 19.60 -20.90 20.44
C GLY A 140 20.08 -20.75 18.99
N THR A 141 20.30 -21.85 18.27
CA THR A 141 20.62 -21.78 16.86
C THR A 141 19.39 -21.32 16.09
N PHE A 142 19.62 -20.57 15.02
CA PHE A 142 18.57 -20.20 14.10
C PHE A 142 19.00 -20.50 12.67
N HIS A 143 18.01 -20.81 11.86
CA HIS A 143 18.12 -21.04 10.43
C HIS A 143 17.14 -20.10 9.73
N MET A 144 17.66 -19.16 8.93
CA MET A 144 16.84 -18.26 8.12
C MET A 144 16.97 -18.64 6.65
N GLU A 145 15.83 -18.71 5.97
CA GLU A 145 15.78 -18.79 4.52
C GLU A 145 15.04 -17.56 3.98
N ASP A 146 15.65 -16.89 3.00
CA ASP A 146 15.06 -15.79 2.26
C ASP A 146 15.01 -16.16 0.78
N THR A 147 13.79 -16.30 0.27
CA THR A 147 13.53 -16.64 -1.13
C THR A 147 13.01 -15.41 -1.85
N ASP A 148 13.75 -14.98 -2.87
CA ASP A 148 13.30 -13.99 -3.85
C ASP A 148 12.89 -14.72 -5.13
N ARG A 149 11.59 -14.71 -5.45
CA ARG A 149 11.03 -15.34 -6.66
C ARG A 149 11.11 -14.42 -7.89
N GLY A 150 11.69 -13.23 -7.73
CA GLY A 150 11.92 -12.27 -8.78
C GLY A 150 10.74 -11.36 -9.07
N TRP A 151 10.97 -10.42 -9.99
CA TRP A 151 10.04 -9.34 -10.32
C TRP A 151 8.69 -9.84 -10.86
N ILE A 152 8.64 -11.00 -11.51
CA ILE A 152 7.40 -11.57 -12.05
C ILE A 152 6.48 -12.00 -10.91
N ALA A 153 7.02 -12.66 -9.88
CA ALA A 153 6.27 -13.01 -8.69
C ALA A 153 5.82 -11.77 -7.92
N LEU A 154 6.65 -10.72 -7.88
CA LEU A 154 6.27 -9.43 -7.30
C LEU A 154 5.07 -8.82 -8.02
N LEU A 155 5.12 -8.73 -9.36
CA LEU A 155 4.00 -8.21 -10.15
C LEU A 155 2.74 -9.07 -9.99
N ASN A 156 2.90 -10.38 -9.86
CA ASN A 156 1.78 -11.29 -9.58
C ASN A 156 1.12 -10.98 -8.24
N ASP A 157 1.92 -10.81 -7.19
CA ASP A 157 1.42 -10.53 -5.85
C ASP A 157 0.78 -9.15 -5.77
N LEU A 158 1.35 -8.13 -6.43
CA LEU A 158 0.75 -6.80 -6.55
C LEU A 158 -0.57 -6.84 -7.32
N HIS A 159 -0.62 -7.52 -8.47
CA HIS A 159 -1.84 -7.65 -9.28
C HIS A 159 -2.96 -8.38 -8.53
N LYS A 160 -2.62 -9.38 -7.70
CA LYS A 160 -3.60 -10.14 -6.91
C LYS A 160 -3.84 -9.57 -5.51
N GLY A 161 -3.15 -8.51 -5.12
CA GLY A 161 -3.17 -7.97 -3.75
C GLY A 161 -2.70 -8.95 -2.67
N ARG A 162 -1.87 -9.95 -3.01
CA ARG A 162 -1.36 -10.97 -2.07
C ARG A 162 -0.14 -10.46 -1.33
N ASN A 163 -0.03 -10.76 -0.03
CA ASN A 163 1.12 -10.40 0.81
C ASN A 163 1.44 -8.88 0.84
N THR A 164 0.54 -8.03 0.36
CA THR A 164 0.67 -6.57 0.33
C THR A 164 0.03 -5.93 1.55
N CYS A 165 0.26 -4.62 1.74
CA CYS A 165 -0.39 -3.87 2.82
C CYS A 165 -1.89 -3.67 2.55
N ARG A 166 -2.67 -3.43 3.62
CA ARG A 166 -4.13 -3.19 3.53
C ARG A 166 -4.49 -1.99 2.67
N ALA A 167 -3.64 -0.96 2.64
CA ALA A 167 -3.85 0.22 1.79
C ALA A 167 -3.84 -0.16 0.31
N TRP A 168 -2.98 -1.09 -0.11
CA TRP A 168 -2.94 -1.60 -1.48
C TRP A 168 -4.19 -2.40 -1.82
N PHE A 169 -4.63 -3.26 -0.90
CA PHE A 169 -5.87 -4.03 -1.08
C PHE A 169 -7.08 -3.10 -1.27
N LEU A 170 -7.23 -2.10 -0.39
CA LEU A 170 -8.30 -1.09 -0.53
C LEU A 170 -8.17 -0.26 -1.79
N PHE A 171 -6.94 0.05 -2.22
CA PHE A 171 -6.72 0.73 -3.48
C PHE A 171 -7.27 -0.10 -4.64
N LEU A 172 -6.97 -1.40 -4.70
CA LEU A 172 -7.50 -2.29 -5.74
C LEU A 172 -9.03 -2.43 -5.69
N ASP A 173 -9.64 -2.43 -4.51
CA ASP A 173 -11.10 -2.53 -4.36
C ASP A 173 -11.84 -1.26 -4.82
N VAL A 174 -11.23 -0.09 -4.64
CA VAL A 174 -11.84 1.22 -4.94
C VAL A 174 -11.57 1.67 -6.38
N LEU A 175 -10.46 1.20 -6.96
CA LEU A 175 -10.00 1.53 -8.31
C LEU A 175 -11.00 1.07 -9.39
#